data_AF-A0A6P5EDE0-F1
#
_entry.id   AF-A0A6P5EDE0-F1
#
_cell.length_a   1.000
_cell.length_b   1.000
_cell.length_c   1.000
_cell.angle_alpha   90.00
_cell.angle_beta   90.00
_cell.angle_gamma   90.00
#
_symmetry.space_group_name_H-M   'P 1'
#
loop_
_entity.id
_entity.type
_entity.pdbx_description
1 polymer ?
#
loop_
_entity_poly.entity_id
_entity_poly.type
_entity_poly.pdbx_seq_one_letter_code
_entity_poly.pdbx_strand_id
1 'polypeptide(L)'
;MMSDKQPAKAMAYIHDLKLFYAVFTFPENLQPAVLEQCDRYCVLHINAAWTLLQSIGYSIFSDEQRRLYLYASLFLPVRSTICIDKKSKEVPVASYIIRDSLKLKASDAEMVTNLHVACEKFVDLIPFLESNEDPEDLKVNLEDEYLEIPPASTKRVLAGLLLRQIKDFWRVALLISTLLHPKASHTCDSLNSHTELDRRKIFGKFESAITQLDLDHVWKMKLLLDGKAMMGVLQLKLGGPSIGKWRQRLLKWQLAHPNGTMEECIDWIKQSQAKCQKIDCSA
;
A
#
# COMPACT_ATOMS: atom_id res chain seq x y z
N MET A 1 14.26 20.89 -3.74
CA MET A 1 13.18 21.05 -2.76
C MET A 1 13.00 19.80 -1.89
N MET A 2 12.40 18.71 -2.37
CA MET A 2 12.19 17.51 -1.53
C MET A 2 13.46 16.70 -1.21
N SER A 3 14.49 16.81 -2.05
CA SER A 3 15.80 16.19 -1.81
C SER A 3 16.79 17.11 -1.06
N ASP A 4 16.34 18.29 -0.64
CA ASP A 4 17.21 19.27 0.02
C ASP A 4 17.30 19.02 1.53
N LYS A 5 18.10 19.82 2.25
CA LYS A 5 18.36 19.68 3.68
C LYS A 5 17.16 19.99 4.57
N GLN A 6 16.25 20.86 4.13
CA GLN A 6 15.11 21.34 4.93
C GLN A 6 13.81 21.43 4.11
N PRO A 7 13.28 20.31 3.60
CA PRO A 7 12.09 20.30 2.74
C PRO A 7 10.83 20.82 3.46
N ALA A 8 10.67 20.50 4.74
CA ALA A 8 9.60 21.00 5.61
C ALA A 8 9.60 22.54 5.71
N LYS A 9 10.77 23.13 5.96
CA LYS A 9 10.93 24.60 6.05
C LYS A 9 10.66 25.29 4.71
N ALA A 10 11.11 24.68 3.61
CA ALA A 10 10.81 25.19 2.28
C ALA A 10 9.30 25.20 1.99
N MET A 11 8.55 24.18 2.43
CA MET A 11 7.09 24.13 2.31
C MET A 11 6.40 25.21 3.15
N ALA A 12 6.87 25.45 4.38
CA ALA A 12 6.38 26.55 5.19
C ALA A 12 6.52 27.90 4.47
N TYR A 13 7.70 28.20 3.91
CA TYR A 13 7.90 29.43 3.14
C TYR A 13 7.01 29.53 1.89
N ILE A 14 6.81 28.42 1.16
CA ILE A 14 5.91 28.41 0.00
C ILE A 14 4.47 28.75 0.40
N HIS A 15 4.02 28.26 1.55
CA HIS A 15 2.69 28.59 2.08
C HIS A 15 2.62 30.04 2.60
N ASP A 16 3.58 30.48 3.40
CA ASP A 16 3.62 31.84 3.97
C ASP A 16 3.67 32.93 2.89
N LEU A 17 4.40 32.66 1.79
CA LEU A 17 4.50 33.54 0.63
C LEU A 17 3.30 33.41 -0.34
N LYS A 18 2.29 32.59 -0.01
CA LYS A 18 1.10 32.32 -0.84
C LYS A 18 1.42 31.76 -2.23
N LEU A 19 2.51 31.00 -2.34
CA LEU A 19 2.97 30.37 -3.58
C LEU A 19 2.50 28.93 -3.74
N PHE A 20 1.79 28.36 -2.76
CA PHE A 20 1.42 26.93 -2.76
C PHE A 20 0.72 26.50 -4.05
N TYR A 21 -0.39 27.16 -4.42
CA TYR A 21 -1.15 26.81 -5.63
C TYR A 21 -0.46 27.22 -6.94
N ALA A 22 0.54 28.12 -6.87
CA ALA A 22 1.39 28.46 -8.01
C ALA A 22 2.43 27.36 -8.28
N VAL A 23 2.95 26.72 -7.23
CA VAL A 23 3.91 25.60 -7.32
C VAL A 23 3.19 24.27 -7.56
N PHE A 24 2.10 24.05 -6.85
CA PHE A 24 1.28 22.85 -6.91
C PHE A 24 -0.07 23.21 -7.51
N THR A 25 -0.12 23.44 -8.82
CA THR A 25 -1.38 23.77 -9.49
C THR A 25 -2.32 22.57 -9.45
N PHE A 26 -3.55 22.80 -9.02
CA PHE A 26 -4.59 21.77 -9.00
C PHE A 26 -5.33 21.77 -10.34
N PRO A 27 -5.78 20.59 -10.81
CA PRO A 27 -6.63 20.53 -12.00
C PRO A 27 -8.04 21.07 -11.72
N GLU A 28 -8.74 21.44 -12.78
CA GLU A 28 -10.16 21.78 -12.73
C GLU A 28 -11.01 20.51 -12.51
N ASN A 29 -12.22 20.65 -11.94
CA ASN A 29 -13.19 19.57 -11.72
C ASN A 29 -12.72 18.44 -10.76
N LEU A 30 -12.47 18.81 -9.51
CA LEU A 30 -12.03 17.90 -8.45
C LEU A 30 -13.19 17.16 -7.80
N GLN A 31 -13.02 15.86 -7.52
CA GLN A 31 -14.00 15.03 -6.82
C GLN A 31 -13.30 14.14 -5.77
N PRO A 32 -13.72 14.17 -4.49
CA PRO A 32 -14.57 15.20 -3.89
C PRO A 32 -13.91 16.59 -3.95
N ALA A 33 -14.69 17.65 -3.70
CA ALA A 33 -14.13 19.00 -3.60
C ALA A 33 -13.02 19.05 -2.54
N VAL A 34 -11.96 19.80 -2.83
CA VAL A 34 -10.83 19.95 -1.92
C VAL A 34 -11.27 20.75 -0.69
N LEU A 35 -10.86 20.27 0.49
CA LEU A 35 -11.13 20.92 1.77
C LEU A 35 -10.60 22.36 1.79
N GLU A 36 -11.31 23.26 2.47
CA GLU A 36 -10.80 24.60 2.76
C GLU A 36 -9.44 24.50 3.47
N GLN A 37 -8.50 25.38 3.11
CA GLN A 37 -7.13 25.40 3.66
C GLN A 37 -6.31 24.12 3.38
N CYS A 38 -6.58 23.43 2.26
CA CYS A 38 -5.83 22.23 1.85
C CYS A 38 -4.30 22.43 1.84
N ASP A 39 -3.82 23.58 1.41
CA ASP A 39 -2.40 23.96 1.43
C ASP A 39 -1.83 23.92 2.84
N ARG A 40 -2.54 24.45 3.84
CA ARG A 40 -2.15 24.38 5.25
C ARG A 40 -2.08 22.93 5.73
N TYR A 41 -3.06 22.10 5.38
CA TYR A 41 -3.04 20.67 5.73
C TYR A 41 -1.87 19.94 5.08
N CYS A 42 -1.55 20.24 3.82
CA CYS A 42 -0.39 19.65 3.14
C CYS A 42 0.91 20.00 3.89
N VAL A 43 1.09 21.26 4.28
CA VAL A 43 2.26 21.73 5.05
C VAL A 43 2.34 21.05 6.43
N LEU A 44 1.23 20.88 7.13
CA LEU A 44 1.20 20.16 8.40
C LEU A 44 1.67 18.70 8.24
N HIS A 45 1.20 18.01 7.20
CA HIS A 45 1.56 16.61 6.98
C HIS A 45 3.04 16.42 6.62
N ILE A 46 3.61 17.27 5.76
CA ILE A 46 5.04 17.18 5.44
C ILE A 46 5.92 17.54 6.65
N ASN A 47 5.49 18.46 7.52
CA ASN A 47 6.22 18.80 8.74
C ASN A 47 6.24 17.61 9.72
N ALA A 48 5.09 16.97 9.93
CA ALA A 48 5.00 15.75 10.75
C ALA A 48 5.84 14.62 10.14
N ALA A 49 5.72 14.41 8.83
CA ALA A 49 6.49 13.39 8.11
C ALA A 49 8.00 13.61 8.21
N TRP A 50 8.45 14.84 8.03
CA TRP A 50 9.87 15.19 8.14
C TRP A 50 10.40 14.90 9.55
N THR A 51 9.65 15.31 10.58
CA THR A 51 10.01 15.06 11.98
C THR A 51 10.12 13.55 12.25
N LEU A 52 9.12 12.79 11.82
CA LEU A 52 9.07 11.35 12.01
C LEU A 52 10.23 10.63 11.31
N LEU A 53 10.53 11.01 10.06
CA LEU A 53 11.65 10.47 9.28
C LEU A 53 12.99 10.69 9.98
N GLN A 54 13.23 11.89 10.51
CA GLN A 54 14.44 12.20 11.29
C GLN A 54 14.50 11.35 12.56
N SER A 55 13.34 11.10 13.18
CA SER A 55 13.25 10.37 14.43
C SER A 55 13.59 8.88 14.26
N ILE A 56 13.07 8.21 13.22
CA ILE A 56 13.26 6.77 13.00
C ILE A 56 14.67 6.47 12.51
N GLY A 57 15.18 7.29 11.60
CA GLY A 57 16.52 7.15 11.05
C GLY A 57 16.53 7.45 9.56
N TYR A 58 16.96 8.67 9.22
CA TYR A 58 17.06 9.14 7.84
C TYR A 58 17.87 8.18 6.94
N SER A 59 18.94 7.59 7.46
CA SER A 59 19.85 6.69 6.73
C SER A 59 19.26 5.33 6.35
N ILE A 60 18.13 4.93 6.94
CA ILE A 60 17.48 3.63 6.66
C ILE A 60 16.88 3.62 5.24
N PHE A 61 16.46 4.79 4.76
CA PHE A 61 15.80 4.96 3.49
C PHE A 61 16.78 5.44 2.42
N SER A 62 16.59 5.03 1.17
CA SER A 62 17.32 5.61 0.03
C SER A 62 16.88 7.05 -0.25
N ASP A 63 17.69 7.81 -0.97
CA ASP A 63 17.33 9.18 -1.36
C ASP A 63 16.00 9.25 -2.13
N GLU A 64 15.74 8.23 -2.97
CA GLU A 64 14.48 8.09 -3.69
C GLU A 64 13.31 7.82 -2.73
N GLN A 65 13.46 6.87 -1.81
CA GLN A 65 12.43 6.55 -0.81
C GLN A 65 12.09 7.76 0.06
N ARG A 66 13.11 8.52 0.52
CA ARG A 66 12.90 9.75 1.31
C ARG A 66 12.15 10.81 0.50
N ARG A 67 12.54 11.02 -0.75
CA ARG A 67 11.89 12.00 -1.63
C ARG A 67 10.42 11.64 -1.89
N LEU A 68 10.15 10.37 -2.21
CA LEU A 68 8.78 9.90 -2.49
C LEU A 68 7.92 9.82 -1.24
N TYR A 69 8.50 9.47 -0.09
CA TYR A 69 7.86 9.60 1.22
C TYR A 69 7.34 11.03 1.45
N LEU A 70 8.20 12.04 1.27
CA LEU A 70 7.82 13.42 1.50
C LEU A 70 6.77 13.94 0.52
N TYR A 71 6.83 13.54 -0.76
CA TYR A 71 5.76 13.86 -1.71
C TYR A 71 4.43 13.19 -1.34
N ALA A 72 4.45 11.90 -0.99
CA ALA A 72 3.26 11.18 -0.59
C ALA A 72 2.66 11.75 0.71
N SER A 73 3.48 12.13 1.69
CA SER A 73 3.03 12.80 2.91
C SER A 73 2.48 14.20 2.65
N LEU A 74 3.14 15.01 1.80
CA LEU A 74 2.64 16.35 1.44
C LEU A 74 1.23 16.29 0.86
N PHE A 75 0.98 15.35 -0.07
CA PHE A 75 -0.30 15.22 -0.76
C PHE A 75 -1.25 14.21 -0.11
N LEU A 76 -0.95 13.77 1.11
CA LEU A 76 -1.82 12.86 1.86
C LEU A 76 -3.23 13.42 2.11
N PRO A 77 -3.44 14.74 2.31
CA PRO A 77 -4.79 15.32 2.44
C PRO A 77 -5.66 15.17 1.18
N VAL A 78 -5.06 14.98 0.00
CA VAL A 78 -5.76 14.87 -1.29
C VAL A 78 -5.65 13.49 -1.91
N ARG A 79 -5.23 12.49 -1.13
CA ARG A 79 -4.97 11.11 -1.59
C ARG A 79 -6.19 10.41 -2.21
N SER A 80 -7.39 10.77 -1.75
CA SER A 80 -8.66 10.24 -2.26
C SER A 80 -9.33 11.15 -3.29
N THR A 81 -8.68 12.28 -3.64
CA THR A 81 -9.21 13.22 -4.61
C THR A 81 -8.77 12.85 -6.02
N ILE A 82 -9.73 12.81 -6.94
CA ILE A 82 -9.53 12.55 -8.36
C ILE A 82 -9.92 13.79 -9.18
N CYS A 83 -9.39 13.87 -10.39
CA CYS A 83 -9.81 14.82 -11.43
C CYS A 83 -10.03 14.07 -12.74
N ILE A 84 -10.88 14.64 -13.59
CA ILE A 84 -11.07 14.13 -14.95
C ILE A 84 -10.08 14.83 -15.87
N ASP A 85 -9.17 14.07 -16.49
CA ASP A 85 -8.22 14.62 -17.44
C ASP A 85 -8.89 15.00 -18.77
N LYS A 86 -8.11 15.64 -19.66
CA LYS A 86 -8.59 16.02 -21.01
C LYS A 86 -9.03 14.83 -21.87
N LYS A 87 -8.72 13.60 -21.47
CA LYS A 87 -9.09 12.35 -22.14
C LYS A 87 -10.24 11.61 -21.44
N SER A 88 -10.97 12.32 -20.56
CA SER A 88 -12.08 11.77 -19.78
C SER A 88 -11.68 10.60 -18.87
N LYS A 89 -10.41 10.55 -18.45
CA LYS A 89 -9.91 9.54 -17.49
C LYS A 89 -9.84 10.12 -16.10
N GLU A 90 -10.21 9.31 -15.12
CA GLU A 90 -9.98 9.63 -13.72
C GLU A 90 -8.50 9.53 -13.40
N VAL A 91 -7.95 10.61 -12.85
CA VAL A 91 -6.54 10.72 -12.47
C VAL A 91 -6.48 11.21 -11.03
N PRO A 92 -5.72 10.53 -10.14
CA PRO A 92 -5.49 11.03 -8.78
C PRO A 92 -4.86 12.42 -8.81
N VAL A 93 -5.34 13.34 -7.99
CA VAL A 93 -4.83 14.73 -7.94
C VAL A 93 -3.35 14.77 -7.62
N ALA A 94 -2.88 13.93 -6.68
CA ALA A 94 -1.46 13.83 -6.37
C ALA A 94 -0.63 13.43 -7.60
N SER A 95 -1.14 12.53 -8.45
CA SER A 95 -0.49 12.10 -9.70
C SER A 95 -0.42 13.25 -10.70
N TYR A 96 -1.53 14.00 -10.85
CA TYR A 96 -1.56 15.21 -11.68
C TYR A 96 -0.55 16.25 -11.20
N ILE A 97 -0.52 16.58 -9.90
CA ILE A 97 0.42 17.58 -9.37
C ILE A 97 1.87 17.18 -9.63
N ILE A 98 2.23 15.90 -9.39
CA ILE A 98 3.59 15.40 -9.61
C ILE A 98 3.98 15.51 -11.09
N ARG A 99 3.10 15.14 -12.00
CA ARG A 99 3.41 15.05 -13.44
C ARG A 99 3.24 16.37 -14.18
N ASP A 100 2.15 17.06 -13.96
CA ASP A 100 1.72 18.20 -14.77
C ASP A 100 2.20 19.53 -14.13
N SER A 101 2.12 19.66 -12.81
CA SER A 101 2.56 20.89 -12.10
C SER A 101 4.06 20.88 -11.83
N LEU A 102 4.59 19.79 -11.27
CA LEU A 102 6.01 19.66 -10.91
C LEU A 102 6.89 19.11 -12.04
N LYS A 103 6.29 18.55 -13.10
CA LYS A 103 6.99 17.97 -14.25
C LYS A 103 7.99 16.86 -13.88
N LEU A 104 7.65 16.06 -12.87
CA LEU A 104 8.46 14.90 -12.45
C LEU A 104 8.12 13.64 -13.26
N LYS A 105 8.90 12.57 -13.02
CA LYS A 105 8.78 11.31 -13.74
C LYS A 105 7.41 10.67 -13.50
N ALA A 106 6.86 10.03 -14.54
CA ALA A 106 5.62 9.27 -14.42
C ALA A 106 5.70 8.15 -13.37
N SER A 107 6.87 7.51 -13.23
CA SER A 107 7.13 6.50 -12.20
C SER A 107 7.04 7.07 -10.77
N ASP A 108 7.45 8.32 -10.56
CA ASP A 108 7.33 8.98 -9.25
C ASP A 108 5.84 9.20 -8.92
N ALA A 109 5.05 9.67 -9.90
CA ALA A 109 3.61 9.89 -9.75
C ALA A 109 2.88 8.57 -9.44
N GLU A 110 3.19 7.51 -10.18
CA GLU A 110 2.63 6.17 -9.96
C GLU A 110 2.99 5.64 -8.56
N MET A 111 4.24 5.78 -8.14
CA MET A 111 4.67 5.34 -6.81
C MET A 111 3.98 6.11 -5.69
N VAL A 112 3.81 7.44 -5.82
CA VAL A 112 3.07 8.23 -4.82
C VAL A 112 1.62 7.75 -4.70
N THR A 113 0.94 7.48 -5.82
CA THR A 113 -0.40 6.89 -5.81
C THR A 113 -0.41 5.51 -5.15
N ASN A 114 0.57 4.66 -5.47
CA ASN A 114 0.69 3.33 -4.85
C ASN A 114 0.93 3.42 -3.33
N LEU A 115 1.71 4.39 -2.88
CA LEU A 115 1.95 4.66 -1.45
C LEU A 115 0.67 5.09 -0.73
N HIS A 116 -0.14 5.95 -1.34
CA HIS A 116 -1.44 6.36 -0.80
C HIS A 116 -2.42 5.19 -0.67
N VAL A 117 -2.49 4.33 -1.69
CA VAL A 117 -3.33 3.12 -1.61
C VAL A 117 -2.81 2.14 -0.56
N ALA A 118 -1.49 1.94 -0.49
CA ALA A 118 -0.88 1.02 0.45
C ALA A 118 -1.02 1.51 1.90
N CYS A 119 -0.89 2.81 2.17
CA CYS A 119 -0.95 3.33 3.54
C CYS A 119 -2.34 3.10 4.17
N GLU A 120 -3.43 3.26 3.42
CA GLU A 120 -4.79 2.93 3.90
C GLU A 120 -4.89 1.46 4.32
N LYS A 121 -4.37 0.54 3.49
CA LYS A 121 -4.33 -0.89 3.83
C LYS A 121 -3.47 -1.16 5.06
N PHE A 122 -2.37 -0.42 5.26
CA PHE A 122 -1.57 -0.53 6.48
C PHE A 122 -2.30 -0.01 7.71
N VAL A 123 -3.08 1.08 7.61
CA VAL A 123 -3.88 1.61 8.73
C VAL A 123 -4.81 0.53 9.27
N ASP A 124 -5.45 -0.24 8.39
CA ASP A 124 -6.36 -1.33 8.77
C ASP A 124 -5.58 -2.57 9.25
N LEU A 125 -4.39 -2.85 8.69
CA LEU A 125 -3.57 -4.02 9.04
C LEU A 125 -2.83 -3.88 10.38
N ILE A 126 -2.39 -2.66 10.76
CA ILE A 126 -1.67 -2.39 12.02
C ILE A 126 -2.40 -2.97 13.24
N PRO A 127 -3.67 -2.62 13.53
CA PRO A 127 -4.35 -3.13 14.72
C PRO A 127 -4.56 -4.65 14.63
N PHE A 128 -4.75 -5.21 13.44
CA PHE A 128 -4.92 -6.65 13.26
C PHE A 128 -3.65 -7.44 13.58
N LEU A 129 -2.47 -6.94 13.21
CA LEU A 129 -1.23 -7.63 13.59
C LEU A 129 -1.04 -7.65 15.11
N GLU A 130 -1.51 -6.62 15.81
CA GLU A 130 -1.45 -6.52 17.27
C GLU A 130 -2.56 -7.30 18.02
N SER A 131 -3.75 -7.48 17.42
CA SER A 131 -4.89 -8.16 18.07
C SER A 131 -4.76 -9.69 18.00
N ASN A 132 -5.34 -10.40 18.97
CA ASN A 132 -5.55 -11.85 18.86
C ASN A 132 -6.90 -12.20 18.20
N GLU A 133 -7.69 -11.19 17.87
CA GLU A 133 -9.02 -11.33 17.31
C GLU A 133 -8.99 -11.40 15.78
N ASP A 134 -9.89 -12.20 15.24
CA ASP A 134 -10.06 -12.41 13.80
C ASP A 134 -10.90 -11.28 13.18
N PRO A 135 -10.37 -10.49 12.24
CA PRO A 135 -11.11 -9.40 11.60
C PRO A 135 -11.98 -9.98 10.49
N GLU A 136 -13.30 -9.91 10.65
CA GLU A 136 -14.26 -10.31 9.60
C GLU A 136 -14.06 -9.45 8.34
N ASP A 137 -13.90 -8.12 8.47
CA ASP A 137 -13.80 -7.19 7.33
C ASP A 137 -12.57 -7.41 6.43
N LEU A 138 -11.42 -7.75 7.01
CA LEU A 138 -10.19 -8.02 6.26
C LEU A 138 -10.21 -9.40 5.59
N LYS A 139 -10.95 -10.36 6.15
CA LYS A 139 -11.12 -11.71 5.58
C LYS A 139 -11.94 -11.68 4.29
N VAL A 140 -12.87 -10.74 4.12
CA VAL A 140 -13.64 -10.56 2.86
C VAL A 140 -12.69 -10.39 1.66
N ASN A 141 -11.58 -9.66 1.83
CA ASN A 141 -10.59 -9.47 0.76
C ASN A 141 -9.78 -10.74 0.43
N LEU A 142 -9.80 -11.74 1.31
CA LEU A 142 -9.16 -13.03 1.10
C LEU A 142 -10.09 -14.07 0.50
N GLU A 143 -11.41 -13.87 0.59
CA GLU A 143 -12.42 -14.81 0.11
C GLU A 143 -12.14 -15.24 -1.33
N ASP A 144 -11.93 -16.53 -1.48
CA ASP A 144 -11.87 -17.22 -2.75
C ASP A 144 -12.46 -18.59 -2.47
N GLU A 145 -13.59 -18.88 -3.10
CA GLU A 145 -14.38 -20.10 -2.93
C GLU A 145 -13.55 -21.39 -3.06
N TYR A 146 -12.39 -21.31 -3.72
CA TYR A 146 -11.53 -22.46 -4.01
C TYR A 146 -10.20 -22.46 -3.24
N LEU A 147 -10.01 -21.53 -2.30
CA LEU A 147 -8.84 -21.46 -1.42
C LEU A 147 -9.27 -21.21 0.02
N GLU A 148 -9.13 -22.26 0.84
CA GLU A 148 -9.25 -22.16 2.29
C GLU A 148 -7.89 -21.73 2.88
N ILE A 149 -7.87 -20.59 3.57
CA ILE A 149 -6.68 -20.10 4.27
C ILE A 149 -6.81 -20.47 5.75
N PRO A 150 -5.85 -21.22 6.32
CA PRO A 150 -5.87 -21.53 7.74
C PRO A 150 -5.90 -20.25 8.60
N PRO A 151 -6.73 -20.16 9.66
CA PRO A 151 -6.84 -18.95 10.48
C PRO A 151 -5.48 -18.45 10.99
N ALA A 152 -4.61 -19.36 11.42
CA ALA A 152 -3.25 -19.07 11.88
C ALA A 152 -2.35 -18.39 10.82
N SER A 153 -2.67 -18.55 9.54
CA SER A 153 -1.91 -17.98 8.41
C SER A 153 -2.47 -16.65 7.90
N THR A 154 -3.67 -16.24 8.34
CA THR A 154 -4.39 -15.06 7.84
C THR A 154 -3.53 -13.79 7.88
N LYS A 155 -2.86 -13.55 9.02
CA LYS A 155 -1.95 -12.41 9.20
C LYS A 155 -0.81 -12.43 8.19
N ARG A 156 -0.17 -13.59 8.02
CA ARG A 156 0.95 -13.78 7.08
C ARG A 156 0.50 -13.53 5.64
N VAL A 157 -0.68 -14.04 5.25
CA VAL A 157 -1.19 -13.83 3.89
C VAL A 157 -1.53 -12.36 3.63
N LEU A 158 -2.27 -11.70 4.51
CA LEU A 158 -2.65 -10.29 4.33
C LEU A 158 -1.44 -9.37 4.26
N ALA A 159 -0.53 -9.50 5.24
CA ALA A 159 0.71 -8.74 5.24
C ALA A 159 1.56 -9.06 4.00
N GLY A 160 1.73 -10.34 3.66
CA GLY A 160 2.50 -10.78 2.51
C GLY A 160 1.98 -10.22 1.18
N LEU A 161 0.65 -10.21 0.97
CA LEU A 161 0.04 -9.64 -0.22
C LEU A 161 0.32 -8.14 -0.33
N LEU A 162 0.16 -7.38 0.76
CA LEU A 162 0.42 -5.95 0.80
C LEU A 162 1.91 -5.65 0.52
N LEU A 163 2.81 -6.39 1.17
CA LEU A 163 4.25 -6.27 0.96
C LEU A 163 4.67 -6.61 -0.47
N ARG A 164 4.05 -7.61 -1.12
CA ARG A 164 4.31 -7.91 -2.54
C ARG A 164 3.82 -6.81 -3.47
N GLN A 165 2.71 -6.15 -3.13
CA GLN A 165 2.16 -5.05 -3.93
C GLN A 165 3.11 -3.85 -3.93
N ILE A 166 3.56 -3.41 -2.74
CA ILE A 166 4.38 -2.20 -2.58
C ILE A 166 5.89 -2.46 -2.56
N LYS A 167 6.31 -3.73 -2.52
CA LYS A 167 7.69 -4.19 -2.60
C LYS A 167 8.58 -3.53 -1.53
N ASP A 168 9.79 -3.13 -1.91
CA ASP A 168 10.79 -2.49 -1.06
C ASP A 168 10.37 -1.10 -0.52
N PHE A 169 9.25 -0.54 -1.00
CA PHE A 169 8.65 0.69 -0.45
C PHE A 169 7.72 0.44 0.73
N TRP A 170 7.57 -0.80 1.22
CA TRP A 170 6.64 -1.07 2.31
C TRP A 170 6.93 -0.30 3.60
N ARG A 171 8.20 -0.09 3.94
CA ARG A 171 8.60 0.73 5.09
C ARG A 171 8.17 2.19 4.90
N VAL A 172 8.24 2.69 3.68
CA VAL A 172 7.76 4.04 3.34
C VAL A 172 6.24 4.12 3.50
N ALA A 173 5.49 3.14 2.99
CA ALA A 173 4.05 3.09 3.11
C ALA A 173 3.58 2.95 4.58
N LEU A 174 4.26 2.12 5.37
CA LEU A 174 4.04 2.00 6.81
C LEU A 174 4.32 3.33 7.53
N LEU A 175 5.39 4.03 7.15
CA LEU A 175 5.69 5.32 7.76
C LEU A 175 4.58 6.34 7.51
N ILE A 176 4.01 6.35 6.30
CA ILE A 176 2.86 7.21 5.95
C ILE A 176 1.62 6.79 6.72
N SER A 177 1.35 5.50 6.90
CA SER A 177 0.15 5.03 7.62
C SER A 177 0.15 5.44 9.09
N THR A 178 1.32 5.55 9.73
CA THR A 178 1.41 6.07 11.11
C THR A 178 1.01 7.55 11.24
N LEU A 179 1.01 8.32 10.14
CA LEU A 179 0.48 9.68 10.11
C LEU A 179 -1.06 9.71 10.07
N LEU A 180 -1.68 8.59 9.70
CA LEU A 180 -3.15 8.41 9.62
C LEU A 180 -3.71 7.57 10.77
N HIS A 181 -2.86 7.06 11.67
CA HIS A 181 -3.27 6.15 12.74
C HIS A 181 -3.46 6.91 14.08
N PRO A 182 -4.58 6.69 14.81
CA PRO A 182 -5.68 5.79 14.45
C PRO A 182 -6.55 6.49 13.40
N LYS A 183 -7.44 5.74 12.76
CA LYS A 183 -8.39 6.24 11.73
C LYS A 183 -9.46 7.21 12.30
N ALA A 184 -9.14 7.94 13.37
CA ALA A 184 -10.00 8.95 13.96
C ALA A 184 -10.33 10.01 12.90
N SER A 185 -11.64 10.17 12.68
CA SER A 185 -12.41 11.18 11.94
C SER A 185 -11.60 12.27 11.22
N HIS A 186 -12.03 12.62 10.00
CA HIS A 186 -11.51 13.61 9.04
C HIS A 186 -11.18 15.05 9.56
N THR A 187 -11.00 15.27 10.85
CA THR A 187 -10.64 16.51 11.51
C THR A 187 -9.15 16.55 11.89
N CYS A 188 -8.61 17.77 11.93
CA CYS A 188 -7.22 18.12 12.23
C CYS A 188 -6.67 17.55 13.56
N ASP A 189 -7.54 17.12 14.47
CA ASP A 189 -7.18 16.62 15.80
C ASP A 189 -6.43 15.28 15.76
N SER A 190 -6.60 14.49 14.69
CA SER A 190 -5.94 13.17 14.55
C SER A 190 -4.41 13.27 14.50
N LEU A 191 -3.85 14.27 13.80
CA LEU A 191 -2.39 14.43 13.69
C LEU A 191 -1.73 14.83 15.04
N ASN A 192 -2.50 15.42 15.96
CA ASN A 192 -2.07 15.81 17.30
C ASN A 192 -2.35 14.74 18.37
N SER A 193 -3.18 13.73 18.06
CA SER A 193 -3.62 12.71 19.03
C SER A 193 -2.51 11.76 19.49
N HIS A 194 -1.49 11.55 18.64
CA HIS A 194 -0.33 10.71 18.96
C HIS A 194 0.96 11.48 18.89
N THR A 195 1.84 11.18 19.85
CA THR A 195 3.19 11.72 19.86
C THR A 195 4.04 11.02 18.79
N GLU A 196 5.11 11.69 18.36
CA GLU A 196 6.15 11.10 17.49
C GLU A 196 6.70 9.78 18.08
N LEU A 197 6.73 9.66 19.40
CA LEU A 197 7.16 8.47 20.12
C LEU A 197 6.18 7.31 19.92
N ASP A 198 4.88 7.57 19.88
CA ASP A 198 3.86 6.54 19.63
C ASP A 198 3.94 6.04 18.18
N ARG A 199 4.12 6.95 17.21
CA ARG A 199 4.32 6.59 15.80
C ARG A 199 5.54 5.69 15.59
N ARG A 200 6.65 6.01 16.26
CA ARG A 200 7.86 5.17 16.25
C ARG A 200 7.60 3.78 16.84
N LYS A 201 6.85 3.70 17.94
CA LYS A 201 6.49 2.41 18.56
C LYS A 201 5.65 1.56 17.61
N ILE A 202 4.65 2.15 16.96
CA ILE A 202 3.82 1.45 15.96
C ILE A 202 4.71 0.93 14.82
N PHE A 203 5.58 1.77 14.28
CA PHE A 203 6.51 1.38 13.22
C PHE A 203 7.38 0.19 13.64
N GLY A 204 8.06 0.28 14.78
CA GLY A 204 8.95 -0.78 15.27
C GLY A 204 8.24 -2.09 15.61
N LYS A 205 7.04 -2.02 16.19
CA LYS A 205 6.22 -3.22 16.44
C LYS A 205 5.80 -3.90 15.14
N PHE A 206 5.38 -3.12 14.15
CA PHE A 206 4.98 -3.66 12.86
C PHE A 206 6.17 -4.31 12.15
N GLU A 207 7.35 -3.69 12.15
CA GLU A 207 8.57 -4.31 11.62
C GLU A 207 8.87 -5.65 12.33
N SER A 208 8.80 -5.68 13.66
CA SER A 208 8.99 -6.92 14.42
C SER A 208 7.96 -7.99 14.04
N ALA A 209 6.71 -7.62 13.81
CA ALA A 209 5.67 -8.56 13.38
C ALA A 209 5.95 -9.12 11.99
N ILE A 210 6.43 -8.30 11.04
CA ILE A 210 6.84 -8.76 9.69
C ILE A 210 7.99 -9.77 9.78
N THR A 211 8.97 -9.54 10.63
CA THR A 211 10.07 -10.49 10.83
C THR A 211 9.61 -11.77 11.53
N GLN A 212 8.74 -11.69 12.53
CA GLN A 212 8.15 -12.88 13.18
C GLN A 212 7.30 -13.71 12.23
N LEU A 213 6.61 -13.05 11.31
CA LEU A 213 5.85 -13.70 10.23
C LEU A 213 6.74 -14.17 9.09
N ASP A 214 8.08 -14.00 9.14
CA ASP A 214 9.04 -14.38 8.10
C ASP A 214 8.62 -13.85 6.70
N LEU A 215 8.29 -12.56 6.67
CA LEU A 215 7.89 -11.85 5.45
C LEU A 215 8.96 -10.86 4.96
N ASP A 216 10.14 -10.87 5.59
CA ASP A 216 11.29 -10.10 5.12
C ASP A 216 11.61 -10.45 3.66
N HIS A 217 11.55 -9.46 2.79
CA HIS A 217 11.77 -9.61 1.35
C HIS A 217 10.77 -10.53 0.61
N VAL A 218 9.56 -10.76 1.13
CA VAL A 218 8.53 -11.59 0.47
C VAL A 218 8.20 -11.16 -0.97
N TRP A 219 8.44 -9.89 -1.34
CA TRP A 219 8.31 -9.41 -2.72
C TRP A 219 9.32 -10.02 -3.69
N LYS A 220 10.43 -10.60 -3.20
CA LYS A 220 11.41 -11.35 -4.00
C LYS A 220 11.05 -12.85 -4.13
N MET A 221 10.07 -13.34 -3.37
CA MET A 221 9.61 -14.72 -3.42
C MET A 221 9.11 -15.07 -4.82
N LYS A 222 9.63 -16.15 -5.39
CA LYS A 222 9.16 -16.72 -6.66
C LYS A 222 8.02 -17.69 -6.40
N LEU A 223 7.08 -17.76 -7.33
CA LEU A 223 6.05 -18.80 -7.28
C LEU A 223 6.68 -20.17 -7.54
N LEU A 224 6.21 -21.19 -6.84
CA LEU A 224 6.73 -22.57 -6.99
C LEU A 224 6.45 -23.10 -8.40
N LEU A 225 5.30 -22.73 -8.98
CA LEU A 225 4.93 -23.12 -10.33
C LEU A 225 4.86 -21.88 -11.24
N ASP A 226 5.51 -21.98 -12.40
CA ASP A 226 5.37 -20.99 -13.45
C ASP A 226 4.07 -21.18 -14.25
N GLY A 227 3.79 -20.27 -15.19
CA GLY A 227 2.55 -20.38 -15.98
C GLY A 227 2.46 -21.65 -16.81
N LYS A 228 3.60 -22.21 -17.25
CA LYS A 228 3.64 -23.39 -18.11
C LYS A 228 3.40 -24.66 -17.29
N ALA A 229 4.05 -24.77 -16.13
CA ALA A 229 3.82 -25.84 -15.18
C ALA A 229 2.37 -25.84 -14.69
N MET A 230 1.79 -24.68 -14.37
CA MET A 230 0.38 -24.57 -14.00
C MET A 230 -0.57 -25.03 -15.12
N MET A 231 -0.31 -24.68 -16.38
CA MET A 231 -1.11 -25.19 -17.52
C MET A 231 -1.07 -26.70 -17.63
N GLY A 232 0.11 -27.29 -17.43
CA GLY A 232 0.28 -28.75 -17.45
C GLY A 232 -0.51 -29.44 -16.35
N VAL A 233 -0.45 -28.93 -15.13
CA VAL A 233 -1.19 -29.48 -13.98
C VAL A 233 -2.70 -29.34 -14.17
N LEU A 234 -3.16 -28.16 -14.62
CA LEU A 234 -4.58 -27.87 -14.82
C LEU A 234 -5.15 -28.46 -16.12
N GLN A 235 -4.30 -29.07 -16.97
CA GLN A 235 -4.64 -29.58 -18.30
C GLN A 235 -5.31 -28.54 -19.21
N LEU A 236 -4.95 -27.26 -19.05
CA LEU A 236 -5.51 -26.17 -19.86
C LEU A 236 -4.78 -26.07 -21.20
N LYS A 237 -5.55 -26.07 -22.30
CA LYS A 237 -5.00 -26.01 -23.67
C LYS A 237 -4.52 -24.62 -24.07
N LEU A 238 -5.02 -23.56 -23.42
CA LEU A 238 -4.66 -22.17 -23.70
C LEU A 238 -4.40 -21.40 -22.41
N GLY A 239 -3.36 -20.57 -22.44
CA GLY A 239 -3.15 -19.57 -21.41
C GLY A 239 -4.19 -18.46 -21.49
N GLY A 240 -4.67 -17.98 -20.33
CA GLY A 240 -5.74 -16.97 -20.31
C GLY A 240 -6.00 -16.40 -18.91
N PRO A 241 -7.07 -15.60 -18.75
CA PRO A 241 -7.45 -14.95 -17.48
C PRO A 241 -7.53 -15.93 -16.29
N SER A 242 -7.91 -17.18 -16.54
CA SER A 242 -7.97 -18.25 -15.55
C SER A 242 -6.59 -18.56 -14.92
N ILE A 243 -5.50 -18.51 -15.69
CA ILE A 243 -4.14 -18.68 -15.13
C ILE A 243 -3.77 -17.52 -14.22
N GLY A 244 -4.22 -16.31 -14.55
CA GLY A 244 -4.04 -15.13 -13.69
C GLY A 244 -4.66 -15.34 -12.31
N LYS A 245 -5.92 -15.82 -12.27
CA LYS A 245 -6.62 -16.18 -11.02
C LYS A 245 -5.89 -17.27 -10.26
N TRP A 246 -5.49 -18.34 -10.95
CA TRP A 246 -4.73 -19.43 -10.33
C TRP A 246 -3.38 -18.98 -9.78
N ARG A 247 -2.66 -18.07 -10.45
CA ARG A 247 -1.41 -17.48 -9.92
C ARG A 247 -1.65 -16.68 -8.64
N GLN A 248 -2.76 -15.96 -8.56
CA GLN A 248 -3.14 -15.24 -7.34
C GLN A 248 -3.47 -16.21 -6.20
N ARG A 249 -4.19 -17.30 -6.47
CA ARG A 249 -4.46 -18.35 -5.48
C ARG A 249 -3.19 -19.04 -5.03
N LEU A 250 -2.31 -19.38 -5.97
CA LEU A 250 -1.00 -19.98 -5.69
C LEU A 250 -0.16 -19.07 -4.79
N LEU A 251 -0.16 -17.76 -5.06
CA LEU A 251 0.50 -16.81 -4.19
C LEU A 251 -0.06 -16.85 -2.76
N LYS A 252 -1.39 -16.76 -2.61
CA LYS A 252 -2.04 -16.84 -1.30
C LYS A 252 -1.71 -18.16 -0.58
N TRP A 253 -1.74 -19.28 -1.30
CA TRP A 253 -1.39 -20.60 -0.78
C TRP A 253 0.06 -20.66 -0.29
N GLN A 254 1.03 -20.17 -1.08
CA GLN A 254 2.44 -20.12 -0.68
C GLN A 254 2.68 -19.19 0.51
N LEU A 255 1.93 -18.10 0.62
CA LEU A 255 1.99 -17.24 1.79
C LEU A 255 1.43 -17.92 3.04
N ALA A 256 0.45 -18.80 2.89
CA ALA A 256 -0.11 -19.61 3.97
C ALA A 256 0.77 -20.83 4.33
N HIS A 257 1.56 -21.33 3.38
CA HIS A 257 2.41 -22.52 3.54
C HIS A 257 3.86 -22.16 3.19
N PRO A 258 4.59 -21.45 4.07
CA PRO A 258 5.93 -20.96 3.78
C PRO A 258 6.95 -22.07 3.48
N ASN A 259 6.75 -23.24 4.07
CA ASN A 259 7.58 -24.44 3.85
C ASN A 259 6.96 -25.42 2.85
N GLY A 260 5.90 -25.01 2.14
CA GLY A 260 5.20 -25.85 1.19
C GLY A 260 6.10 -26.24 0.01
N THR A 261 6.04 -27.51 -0.36
CA THR A 261 6.82 -28.10 -1.46
C THR A 261 6.10 -27.95 -2.80
N MET A 262 6.83 -28.20 -3.90
CA MET A 262 6.25 -28.19 -5.24
C MET A 262 5.20 -29.30 -5.39
N GLU A 263 5.44 -30.46 -4.79
CA GLU A 263 4.54 -31.62 -4.79
C GLU A 263 3.23 -31.30 -4.08
N GLU A 264 3.29 -30.78 -2.85
CA GLU A 264 2.11 -30.36 -2.07
C GLU A 264 1.30 -29.28 -2.82
N CYS A 265 2.01 -28.36 -3.48
CA CYS A 265 1.37 -27.34 -4.29
C CYS A 265 0.60 -27.93 -5.49
N ILE A 266 1.18 -28.93 -6.19
CA ILE A 266 0.54 -29.59 -7.33
C ILE A 266 -0.71 -30.34 -6.85
N ASP A 267 -0.61 -31.04 -5.74
CA ASP A 267 -1.73 -31.79 -5.16
C ASP A 267 -2.85 -30.87 -4.72
N TRP A 268 -2.52 -29.74 -4.07
CA TRP A 268 -3.49 -28.71 -3.73
C TRP A 268 -4.21 -28.15 -4.97
N ILE A 269 -3.49 -27.82 -6.05
CA ILE A 269 -4.11 -27.32 -7.30
C ILE A 269 -5.10 -28.34 -7.87
N LYS A 270 -4.74 -29.63 -7.92
CA LYS A 270 -5.63 -30.69 -8.43
C LYS A 270 -6.89 -30.83 -7.57
N GLN A 271 -6.74 -30.77 -6.25
CA GLN A 271 -7.87 -30.84 -5.31
C GLN A 271 -8.81 -29.64 -5.47
N SER A 272 -8.26 -28.42 -5.53
CA SER A 272 -9.05 -27.20 -5.74
C SER A 272 -9.74 -27.19 -7.11
N GLN A 273 -9.10 -27.70 -8.16
CA GLN A 273 -9.72 -27.81 -9.50
C GLN A 273 -10.89 -28.80 -9.49
N ALA A 274 -10.74 -29.94 -8.82
CA ALA A 274 -11.82 -30.92 -8.69
C ALA A 274 -13.02 -30.35 -7.91
N LYS A 275 -12.78 -29.48 -6.91
CA LYS A 275 -13.84 -28.72 -6.23
C LYS A 275 -14.55 -27.76 -7.21
N CYS A 276 -13.81 -27.00 -8.03
CA CYS A 276 -14.42 -26.12 -9.06
C CYS A 276 -15.37 -26.87 -10.00
N GLN A 277 -14.90 -27.99 -10.57
CA GLN A 277 -15.69 -28.75 -11.55
C GLN A 277 -16.97 -29.35 -10.97
N LYS A 278 -16.97 -29.72 -9.67
CA LYS A 278 -18.17 -30.26 -9.01
C LYS A 278 -19.23 -29.18 -8.77
N ILE A 279 -18.81 -27.96 -8.42
CA ILE A 279 -19.72 -26.84 -8.16
C ILE A 279 -20.37 -26.36 -9.46
N ASP A 280 -19.58 -26.23 -10.54
CA ASP A 280 -20.08 -25.82 -11.86
C ASP A 280 -21.06 -26.83 -12.49
N CYS A 281 -20.99 -28.12 -12.12
CA CYS A 281 -21.95 -29.14 -12.57
C CYS A 281 -23.22 -29.22 -11.70
N SER A 282 -23.25 -28.53 -10.56
CA SER A 282 -24.38 -28.52 -9.61
C SER A 282 -25.20 -27.23 -9.63
N ALA A 283 -24.83 -26.26 -10.47
CA ALA A 283 -25.54 -25.02 -10.75
C ALA A 283 -26.26 -25.11 -12.11
#